data_AF-A0A2V7GQI9-F1
#
_entry.id   AF-A0A2V7GQI9-F1
#
_cell.length_a   1.000
_cell.length_b   1.000
_cell.length_c   1.000
_cell.angle_alpha   90.00
_cell.angle_beta   90.00
_cell.angle_gamma   90.00
#
_symmetry.space_group_name_H-M   'P 1'
#
loop_
_entity.id
_entity.type
_entity.pdbx_description
1 polymer ?
#
loop_
_entity_poly.entity_id
_entity_poly.type
_entity_poly.pdbx_seq_one_letter_code
_entity_poly.pdbx_strand_id
1 'polypeptide(L)'
;GPMLDSMLANAYPGDRLEVLIVDGMSDDGTRAVITDYASRYPMIQLLDNPERTTPHALNLGIARARGRIIMRMDAHAAYPTNYIADLVDCMERTGADSVGASWRTQPGDTTIMARAIAAAVA
;
A
#
# COMPACT_ATOMS: atom_id res chain seq x y z
N GLY A 1 8.99 7.80 -0.67
CA GLY A 1 7.72 8.50 -0.79
C GLY A 1 6.84 8.07 0.38
N PRO A 2 5.97 8.93 0.91
CA PRO A 2 5.36 8.75 2.23
C PRO A 2 4.73 7.38 2.48
N MET A 3 4.02 6.83 1.49
CA MET A 3 3.41 5.50 1.58
C MET A 3 4.46 4.39 1.75
N LEU A 4 5.43 4.31 0.85
CA LEU A 4 6.50 3.30 0.91
C LEU A 4 7.35 3.43 2.17
N ASP A 5 7.63 4.65 2.61
CA ASP A 5 8.39 4.89 3.84
C ASP A 5 7.61 4.38 5.06
N SER A 6 6.30 4.63 5.12
CA SER A 6 5.44 4.11 6.20
C SER A 6 5.29 2.59 6.17
N MET A 7 5.23 1.99 4.97
CA MET A 7 5.19 0.53 4.79
C MET A 7 6.52 -0.11 5.22
N LEU A 8 7.66 0.46 4.83
CA LEU A 8 8.99 -0.03 5.21
C LEU A 8 9.27 0.11 6.72
N ALA A 9 8.64 1.07 7.39
CA ALA A 9 8.73 1.24 8.82
C ALA A 9 7.87 0.23 9.61
N ASN A 10 7.17 -0.70 8.95
CA ASN A 10 6.40 -1.72 9.66
C ASN A 10 7.28 -2.68 10.45
N ALA A 11 6.75 -3.16 11.57
CA ALA A 11 7.40 -4.14 12.45
C ALA A 11 7.32 -5.58 11.91
N TYR A 12 6.64 -5.81 10.79
CA TYR A 12 6.54 -7.13 10.17
C TYR A 12 7.86 -7.51 9.45
N PRO A 13 8.36 -8.75 9.57
CA PRO A 13 9.63 -9.15 8.97
C PRO A 13 9.66 -8.94 7.45
N GLY A 14 10.59 -8.12 6.96
CA GLY A 14 10.69 -7.79 5.54
C GLY A 14 11.04 -8.97 4.63
N ASP A 15 11.72 -9.99 5.16
CA ASP A 15 12.01 -11.26 4.47
C ASP A 15 10.75 -12.12 4.24
N ARG A 16 9.64 -11.76 4.88
CA ARG A 16 8.32 -12.39 4.69
C ARG A 16 7.36 -11.52 3.87
N LEU A 17 7.85 -10.40 3.33
CA LEU A 17 7.05 -9.49 2.52
C LEU A 17 7.41 -9.59 1.05
N GLU A 18 6.39 -9.43 0.22
CA GLU A 18 6.49 -9.12 -1.19
C GLU A 18 5.60 -7.90 -1.45
N VAL A 19 6.14 -6.92 -2.17
CA VAL A 19 5.46 -5.66 -2.44
C VAL A 19 5.40 -5.46 -3.95
N LEU A 20 4.21 -5.62 -4.50
CA LEU A 20 3.95 -5.45 -5.93
C LEU A 20 3.32 -4.08 -6.17
N ILE A 21 4.07 -3.18 -6.79
CA ILE A 21 3.59 -1.85 -7.18
C ILE A 21 3.19 -1.93 -8.65
N VAL A 22 1.89 -1.82 -8.91
CA VAL A 22 1.35 -1.97 -10.27
C VAL A 22 1.00 -0.59 -10.82
N ASP A 23 1.89 -0.05 -11.65
CA ASP A 23 1.87 1.34 -12.10
C ASP A 23 1.16 1.50 -13.45
N GLY A 24 0.27 2.50 -13.54
CA GLY A 24 -0.50 2.84 -14.75
C GLY A 24 0.30 3.58 -15.82
N MET A 25 1.59 3.27 -15.97
CA MET A 25 2.54 3.98 -16.84
C MET A 25 2.62 5.46 -16.49
N SER A 26 2.99 5.77 -15.24
CA SER A 26 3.14 7.16 -14.77
C SER A 26 4.34 7.84 -15.41
N ASP A 27 4.20 9.13 -15.74
CA ASP A 27 5.19 9.98 -16.41
C ASP A 27 5.63 11.19 -15.56
N ASP A 28 5.16 11.26 -14.31
CA ASP A 28 5.43 12.33 -13.34
C ASP A 28 6.64 12.09 -12.43
N GLY A 29 7.45 11.07 -12.74
CA GLY A 29 8.60 10.64 -11.93
C GLY A 29 8.29 9.55 -10.91
N THR A 30 7.03 9.15 -10.72
CA THR A 30 6.63 8.06 -9.80
C THR A 30 7.43 6.77 -10.03
N ARG A 31 7.62 6.38 -11.30
CA ARG A 31 8.38 5.17 -11.67
C ARG A 31 9.85 5.24 -11.29
N ALA A 32 10.47 6.41 -11.39
CA ALA A 32 11.87 6.61 -11.02
C ALA A 32 12.05 6.44 -9.51
N VAL A 33 11.12 7.01 -8.72
CA VAL A 33 11.09 6.81 -7.27
C VAL A 33 10.94 5.32 -6.95
N ILE A 34 9.97 4.63 -7.53
CA ILE A 34 9.76 3.19 -7.26
C ILE A 34 11.00 2.36 -7.61
N THR A 35 11.65 2.67 -8.73
CA THR A 35 12.86 1.95 -9.18
C THR A 35 14.01 2.13 -8.20
N ASP A 36 14.19 3.34 -7.65
CA ASP A 36 15.16 3.59 -6.58
C ASP A 36 14.86 2.74 -5.33
N TYR A 37 13.60 2.66 -4.91
CA TYR A 37 13.21 1.80 -3.79
C TYR A 37 13.46 0.32 -4.10
N ALA A 38 13.12 -0.17 -5.28
CA ALA A 38 13.34 -1.56 -5.68
C ALA A 38 14.85 -1.92 -5.70
N SER A 39 15.73 -0.96 -6.02
CA SER A 39 17.18 -1.17 -5.97
C SER A 39 17.71 -1.39 -4.55
N ARG A 40 17.06 -0.79 -3.54
CA ARG A 40 17.43 -0.87 -2.12
C ARG A 40 16.71 -1.98 -1.36
N TYR A 41 15.52 -2.36 -1.82
CA TYR A 41 14.64 -3.32 -1.15
C TYR A 41 14.19 -4.39 -2.15
N PRO A 42 14.85 -5.58 -2.19
CA PRO A 42 14.56 -6.63 -3.17
C PRO A 42 13.13 -7.19 -3.14
N MET A 43 12.39 -6.95 -2.05
CA MET A 43 10.98 -7.34 -1.92
C MET A 43 10.03 -6.46 -2.74
N ILE A 44 10.47 -5.29 -3.21
CA ILE A 44 9.67 -4.35 -3.99
C ILE A 44 9.85 -4.63 -5.48
N GLN A 45 8.74 -4.80 -6.20
CA GLN A 45 8.71 -5.01 -7.65
C GLN A 45 7.76 -4.01 -8.30
N LEU A 46 8.21 -3.41 -9.41
CA LEU A 46 7.38 -2.57 -10.28
C LEU A 46 6.81 -3.43 -11.40
N LEU A 47 5.48 -3.41 -11.55
CA LEU A 47 4.76 -4.06 -12.63
C LEU A 47 4.06 -3.01 -13.48
N ASP A 48 4.08 -3.24 -14.80
CA ASP A 48 3.44 -2.33 -15.76
C ASP A 48 1.95 -2.67 -15.92
N ASN A 49 1.12 -1.63 -15.85
CA ASN A 49 -0.30 -1.68 -16.17
C ASN A 49 -0.61 -0.74 -17.34
N PRO A 50 -0.40 -1.19 -18.59
CA PRO A 50 -0.66 -0.37 -19.77
C PRO A 50 -2.14 -0.02 -19.95
N GLU A 51 -3.04 -0.78 -19.31
CA GLU A 51 -4.48 -0.49 -19.32
C GLU A 51 -4.85 0.72 -18.45
N ARG A 52 -3.95 1.18 -17.58
CA ARG A 52 -4.11 2.38 -16.72
C ARG A 52 -5.40 2.39 -15.88
N THR A 53 -5.95 1.21 -15.57
CA THR A 53 -7.15 1.06 -14.73
C THR A 53 -6.84 0.29 -13.45
N THR A 54 -7.48 0.69 -12.36
CA THR A 54 -7.31 0.05 -11.04
C THR A 54 -7.70 -1.43 -11.03
N PRO A 55 -8.81 -1.89 -11.65
CA PRO A 55 -9.14 -3.32 -11.66
C PRO A 55 -8.08 -4.18 -12.36
N HIS A 56 -7.52 -3.71 -13.49
CA HIS A 56 -6.41 -4.42 -14.15
C HIS A 56 -5.17 -4.46 -13.27
N ALA A 57 -4.84 -3.35 -12.60
CA ALA A 57 -3.72 -3.31 -11.66
C ALA A 57 -3.87 -4.33 -10.52
N LEU A 58 -5.04 -4.35 -9.87
CA LEU A 58 -5.32 -5.26 -8.76
C LEU A 58 -5.30 -6.73 -9.21
N ASN A 59 -5.95 -7.05 -10.34
CA ASN A 59 -5.97 -8.41 -10.88
C ASN A 59 -4.56 -8.89 -11.27
N LEU A 60 -3.76 -8.02 -11.90
CA LEU A 60 -2.38 -8.33 -12.24
C LEU A 60 -1.53 -8.56 -10.97
N GLY A 61 -1.68 -7.71 -9.96
CA GLY A 61 -0.99 -7.85 -8.68
C GLY A 61 -1.32 -9.19 -8.01
N ILE A 62 -2.60 -9.53 -7.90
CA ILE A 62 -3.05 -10.81 -7.34
C ILE A 62 -2.48 -12.00 -8.13
N ALA A 63 -2.53 -11.94 -9.47
CA ALA A 63 -2.04 -13.02 -10.32
C ALA A 63 -0.51 -13.23 -10.23
N ARG A 64 0.24 -12.20 -9.84
CA ARG A 64 1.71 -12.25 -9.69
C ARG A 64 2.19 -12.50 -8.26
N ALA A 65 1.32 -12.32 -7.28
CA ALA A 65 1.65 -12.49 -5.88
C ALA A 65 2.00 -13.95 -5.55
N ARG A 66 3.04 -14.12 -4.73
CA ARG A 66 3.46 -15.44 -4.20
C ARG A 66 3.08 -15.63 -2.73
N GLY A 67 2.66 -14.56 -2.06
CA GLY A 67 2.27 -14.59 -0.66
C GLY A 67 0.98 -15.38 -0.41
N ARG A 68 0.89 -16.00 0.76
CA ARG A 68 -0.34 -16.69 1.23
C ARG A 68 -1.47 -15.69 1.54
N ILE A 69 -1.11 -14.49 1.97
CA ILE A 69 -2.04 -13.41 2.32
C ILE A 69 -1.85 -12.30 1.28
N ILE A 70 -2.96 -11.82 0.73
CA ILE A 70 -2.97 -10.65 -0.16
C ILE A 70 -3.44 -9.45 0.65
N MET A 71 -2.61 -8.41 0.69
CA MET A 71 -2.95 -7.12 1.29
C MET A 71 -3.04 -6.06 0.19
N ARG A 72 -4.22 -5.47 0.04
CA ARG A 72 -4.40 -4.31 -0.84
C ARG A 72 -4.05 -3.04 -0.08
N MET A 73 -3.17 -2.21 -0.65
CA MET A 73 -2.73 -0.94 -0.09
C MET A 73 -2.92 0.18 -1.12
N ASP A 74 -3.26 1.39 -0.66
CA ASP A 74 -3.47 2.56 -1.52
C ASP A 74 -2.22 3.45 -1.51
N ALA A 75 -1.79 3.92 -2.68
CA ALA A 75 -0.56 4.71 -2.85
C ALA A 75 -0.60 6.08 -2.14
N HIS A 76 -1.79 6.57 -1.79
CA HIS A 76 -2.02 7.86 -1.14
C HIS A 76 -2.31 7.74 0.36
N ALA A 77 -2.03 6.58 0.96
CA ALA A 77 -2.20 6.34 2.39
C ALA A 77 -0.86 6.27 3.13
N ALA A 78 -0.90 6.50 4.43
CA ALA A 78 0.20 6.21 5.35
C ALA A 78 -0.27 5.18 6.36
N TYR A 79 0.62 4.25 6.70
CA TYR A 79 0.31 3.10 7.55
C TYR A 79 1.05 3.19 8.88
N PRO A 80 0.40 2.90 10.02
CA PRO A 80 1.10 2.78 11.29
C PRO A 80 2.06 1.59 11.26
N THR A 81 3.09 1.61 12.11
CA THR A 81 4.18 0.62 12.10
C THR A 81 3.73 -0.80 12.47
N ASN A 82 2.59 -0.94 13.14
CA ASN A 82 1.98 -2.23 13.49
C ASN A 82 0.94 -2.71 12.47
N TYR A 83 0.67 -1.96 11.41
CA TYR A 83 -0.45 -2.22 10.49
C TYR A 83 -0.45 -3.66 9.94
N ILE A 84 0.68 -4.08 9.36
CA ILE A 84 0.77 -5.41 8.75
C ILE A 84 0.71 -6.51 9.81
N ALA A 85 1.45 -6.33 10.91
CA ALA A 85 1.53 -7.31 11.99
C ALA A 85 0.18 -7.57 12.64
N ASP A 86 -0.56 -6.51 12.98
CA ASP A 86 -1.86 -6.62 13.64
C ASP A 86 -2.92 -7.24 12.73
N LEU A 87 -2.90 -6.95 11.42
CA LEU A 87 -3.82 -7.56 10.47
C LEU A 87 -3.53 -9.06 10.28
N VAL A 88 -2.25 -9.44 10.18
CA VAL A 88 -1.86 -10.86 10.08
C VAL A 88 -2.24 -11.60 11.37
N ASP A 89 -1.91 -11.05 12.54
CA ASP A 89 -2.29 -11.65 13.84
C ASP A 89 -3.80 -11.79 13.98
N CYS A 90 -4.57 -10.76 13.62
CA CYS A 90 -6.02 -10.80 13.67
C CYS A 90 -6.60 -11.90 12.76
N MET A 91 -6.11 -12.00 11.53
CA MET A 91 -6.53 -13.03 10.58
C MET A 91 -6.22 -14.43 11.13
N GLU A 92 -5.01 -14.67 11.64
CA GLU A 92 -4.59 -15.98 12.17
C GLU A 92 -5.33 -16.36 13.45
N ARG A 93 -5.53 -15.42 14.38
CA ARG A 93 -6.22 -15.66 15.65
C ARG A 93 -7.71 -15.93 15.47
N THR A 94 -8.36 -15.26 14.51
CA THR A 94 -9.80 -15.39 14.28
C THR A 94 -10.15 -16.46 13.27
N GLY A 95 -9.22 -16.84 12.39
CA GLY A 95 -9.50 -17.70 11.24
C GLY A 95 -10.38 -17.03 10.18
N ALA A 96 -10.51 -15.70 10.21
CA ALA A 96 -11.32 -14.96 9.24
C ALA A 96 -10.66 -14.99 7.85
N ASP A 97 -11.46 -15.13 6.79
CA ASP A 97 -10.97 -15.11 5.41
C ASP A 97 -10.50 -13.71 4.97
N SER A 98 -10.99 -12.65 5.62
CA SER A 98 -10.63 -11.27 5.34
C SER A 98 -10.72 -10.41 6.61
N VAL A 99 -9.76 -9.50 6.75
CA VAL A 99 -9.70 -8.52 7.83
C VAL A 99 -9.38 -7.15 7.26
N GLY A 100 -9.78 -6.10 7.96
CA GLY A 100 -9.51 -4.73 7.58
C GLY A 100 -9.30 -3.85 8.80
N ALA A 101 -8.74 -2.67 8.58
CA ALA A 101 -8.55 -1.65 9.60
C ALA A 101 -9.46 -0.45 9.33
N SER A 102 -9.84 0.25 10.39
CA SER A 102 -10.54 1.52 10.27
C SER A 102 -9.64 2.57 9.63
N TRP A 103 -10.20 3.34 8.70
CA TRP A 103 -9.50 4.46 8.09
C TRP A 103 -9.58 5.67 9.02
N ARG A 104 -8.49 6.43 9.07
CA ARG A 104 -8.48 7.74 9.69
C ARG A 104 -8.18 8.76 8.61
N THR A 105 -9.23 9.46 8.17
CA THR A 105 -9.10 10.55 7.21
C THR A 105 -8.22 11.66 7.78
N GLN A 106 -7.20 12.05 7.04
CA GLN A 106 -6.35 13.19 7.37
C GLN A 106 -6.53 14.29 6.32
N PRO A 107 -6.44 15.57 6.70
CA PRO A 107 -6.49 16.66 5.73
C PRO A 107 -5.25 16.61 4.82
N GLY A 108 -5.45 16.82 3.52
CA GLY A 108 -4.37 16.84 2.53
C GLY A 108 -3.45 18.07 2.62
N ASP A 109 -3.86 19.10 3.37
CA ASP A 109 -3.09 20.32 3.63
C ASP A 109 -3.58 21.00 4.94
N THR A 110 -2.90 22.05 5.38
CA THR A 110 -3.16 22.82 6.61
C THR A 110 -4.30 23.84 6.49
N THR A 111 -4.89 24.01 5.30
CA THR A 111 -5.96 25.00 5.07
C THR A 111 -7.25 24.63 5.82
N ILE A 112 -8.06 25.65 6.15
CA ILE A 112 -9.38 25.44 6.78
C ILE A 112 -10.26 24.55 5.90
N MET A 113 -10.21 24.73 4.58
CA MET A 113 -10.99 23.92 3.64
C MET A 113 -10.56 22.45 3.70
N ALA A 114 -9.26 22.15 3.66
CA ALA A 114 -8.77 20.77 3.75
C ALA A 114 -9.19 20.10 5.07
N ARG A 115 -9.12 20.83 6.19
CA ARG A 115 -9.58 20.33 7.50
C ARG A 115 -11.09 20.10 7.54
N ALA A 116 -11.88 21.00 6.94
CA ALA A 116 -13.34 20.87 6.88
C ALA A 116 -13.76 19.68 6.01
N ILE A 117 -13.14 19.51 4.84
CA ILE A 117 -13.36 18.34 3.97
C ILE A 117 -13.05 17.06 4.74
N ALA A 118 -11.86 16.97 5.35
CA ALA A 118 -11.46 15.77 6.09
C ALA A 118 -12.42 15.44 7.23
N ALA A 119 -12.90 16.44 7.99
CA ALA A 119 -13.86 16.23 9.07
C ALA A 119 -15.25 15.78 8.58
N ALA A 120 -15.67 16.21 7.38
CA ALA A 120 -16.97 15.85 6.82
C ALA A 120 -17.01 14.43 6.20
N VAL A 121 -15.86 13.89 5.79
CA VAL A 121 -15.73 12.55 5.20
C VAL A 121 -15.10 11.51 6.15
N ALA A 122 -14.85 11.90 7.40
CA ALA A 122 -14.30 11.04 8.46
C ALA A 122 -15.34 10.15 9.13
#